data_AF-A0A2V5S686-F1
#
_entry.id   AF-A0A2V5S686-F1
#
_cell.length_a   1.000
_cell.length_b   1.000
_cell.length_c   1.000
_cell.angle_alpha   90.00
_cell.angle_beta   90.00
_cell.angle_gamma   90.00
#
_symmetry.space_group_name_H-M   'P 1'
#
loop_
_entity.id
_entity.type
_entity.pdbx_description
1 polymer ?
#
loop_
_entity_poly.entity_id
_entity_poly.type
_entity_poly.pdbx_seq_one_letter_code
_entity_poly.pdbx_strand_id
1 'polypeptide(L)'
;WQAAHNNDYVADPQAGAGSLHSWGVAVDATLIDTWNRPVLMPTDFDDFTPAAMWHYRGADPAIRSHLHLLQIAMRDAGFYGLRAEWWHFVIVNWQKYLPPEELKRALQAFGMR
;
A
#
# COMPACT_ATOMS: atom_id res chain seq x y z
N TRP A 1 11.66 5.93 -9.46
CA TRP A 1 12.93 6.33 -8.82
C TRP A 1 13.42 7.72 -9.26
N GLN A 2 13.68 7.97 -10.55
CA GLN A 2 14.18 9.30 -10.98
C GLN A 2 13.20 10.47 -10.76
N ALA A 3 11.89 10.20 -10.59
CA ALA A 3 10.86 11.23 -10.37
C ALA A 3 10.70 11.67 -8.89
N ALA A 4 11.01 10.79 -7.93
CA ALA A 4 10.97 11.07 -6.48
C ALA A 4 11.98 10.15 -5.78
N HIS A 5 13.01 10.74 -5.17
CA HIS A 5 14.14 10.03 -4.54
C HIS A 5 13.90 9.75 -3.04
N ASN A 6 12.64 9.65 -2.60
CA ASN A 6 12.33 9.39 -1.21
C ASN A 6 11.96 7.91 -0.99
N ASN A 7 12.87 7.18 -0.36
CA ASN A 7 12.70 5.77 -0.01
C ASN A 7 11.56 5.51 0.98
N ASP A 8 11.03 6.54 1.66
CA ASP A 8 9.84 6.40 2.51
C ASP A 8 8.56 6.12 1.70
N TYR A 9 8.59 6.39 0.39
CA TYR A 9 7.42 6.45 -0.48
C TYR A 9 7.58 5.75 -1.82
N VAL A 10 8.81 5.61 -2.32
CA VAL A 10 9.08 4.91 -3.59
C VAL A 10 10.18 3.91 -3.34
N ALA A 11 9.90 2.62 -3.55
CA ALA A 11 10.93 1.59 -3.45
C ALA A 11 12.00 1.80 -4.52
N ASP A 12 13.27 1.84 -4.10
CA ASP A 12 14.40 1.80 -5.03
C ASP A 12 14.41 0.45 -5.75
N PRO A 13 14.30 0.42 -7.10
CA PRO A 13 14.31 -0.83 -7.87
C PRO A 13 15.62 -1.61 -7.77
N GLN A 14 16.72 -0.99 -7.31
CA GLN A 14 18.02 -1.65 -7.11
C GLN A 14 18.24 -2.12 -5.66
N ALA A 15 17.36 -1.75 -4.72
CA ALA A 15 17.46 -2.19 -3.33
C ALA A 15 16.54 -3.39 -3.07
N GLY A 16 17.11 -4.45 -2.47
CA GLY A 16 16.32 -5.62 -2.08
C GLY A 16 15.73 -6.36 -3.29
N ALA A 17 14.44 -6.72 -3.21
CA ALA A 17 13.69 -7.33 -4.32
C ALA A 17 12.95 -6.29 -5.19
N GLY A 18 13.20 -4.99 -4.97
CA GLY A 18 12.42 -3.91 -5.56
C GLY A 18 11.00 -3.82 -5.02
N SER A 19 10.12 -3.14 -5.76
CA SER A 19 8.70 -3.00 -5.40
C SER A 19 7.96 -4.34 -5.43
N LEU A 20 7.12 -4.61 -4.43
CA LEU A 20 6.25 -5.79 -4.39
C LEU A 20 5.19 -5.79 -5.50
N HIS A 21 4.88 -4.61 -6.08
CA HIS A 21 4.07 -4.50 -7.29
C HIS A 21 4.70 -5.24 -8.49
N SER A 22 6.03 -5.23 -8.60
CA SER A 22 6.77 -5.92 -9.67
C SER A 22 6.61 -7.45 -9.63
N TRP A 23 6.20 -7.98 -8.47
CA TRP A 23 5.98 -9.41 -8.24
C TRP A 23 4.50 -9.81 -8.32
N GLY A 24 3.60 -8.86 -8.60
CA GLY A 24 2.15 -9.12 -8.64
C GLY A 24 1.53 -9.50 -7.30
N VAL A 25 2.21 -9.16 -6.19
CA VAL A 25 1.77 -9.48 -4.81
C VAL A 25 1.32 -8.25 -4.03
N ALA A 26 1.33 -7.07 -4.66
CA ALA A 26 0.80 -5.83 -4.14
C ALA A 26 -0.21 -5.21 -5.12
N VAL A 27 -1.14 -4.42 -4.59
CA VAL A 27 -2.14 -3.67 -5.34
C VAL A 27 -2.39 -2.32 -4.67
N ASP A 28 -2.72 -1.33 -5.49
CA ASP A 28 -3.22 -0.03 -5.03
C ASP A 28 -4.73 0.02 -5.30
N ALA A 29 -5.52 0.33 -4.27
CA ALA A 29 -6.97 0.20 -4.33
C ALA A 29 -7.70 1.40 -3.72
N THR A 30 -8.88 1.68 -4.27
CA THR A 30 -9.86 2.65 -3.74
C THR A 30 -11.26 2.06 -3.82
N LEU A 31 -12.26 2.82 -3.36
CA LEU A 31 -13.67 2.47 -3.43
C LEU A 31 -14.39 3.36 -4.44
N ILE A 32 -15.38 2.76 -5.09
CA ILE A 32 -16.41 3.45 -5.87
C ILE A 32 -17.77 3.14 -5.27
N ASP A 33 -18.72 4.04 -5.45
CA ASP A 33 -20.11 3.81 -5.11
C ASP A 33 -20.84 2.96 -6.17
N THR A 34 -22.10 2.63 -5.91
CA THR A 34 -22.94 1.81 -6.81
C THR A 34 -23.28 2.51 -8.13
N TRP A 35 -23.02 3.80 -8.25
CA TRP A 35 -23.13 4.58 -9.48
C TRP A 35 -21.78 4.73 -10.20
N ASN A 36 -20.78 3.95 -9.80
CA ASN A 36 -19.44 3.95 -10.37
C ASN A 36 -18.69 5.27 -10.20
N ARG A 37 -18.96 5.99 -9.10
CA ARG A 37 -18.27 7.24 -8.75
C ARG A 37 -17.24 7.00 -7.64
N PRO A 38 -16.02 7.55 -7.74
CA PRO A 38 -15.05 7.50 -6.64
C PRO A 38 -15.62 8.11 -5.36
N VAL A 39 -15.38 7.46 -4.23
CA VAL A 39 -15.70 8.04 -2.92
C VAL A 39 -14.54 8.86 -2.39
N LEU A 40 -14.79 9.77 -1.44
CA LEU A 40 -13.74 10.55 -0.81
C LEU A 40 -12.82 9.66 0.03
N MET A 41 -11.51 9.83 -0.20
CA MET A 41 -10.41 9.19 0.51
C MET A 41 -9.49 10.26 1.13
N PRO A 42 -8.54 9.90 2.01
CA PRO A 42 -7.67 10.87 2.68
C PRO A 42 -6.95 11.84 1.74
N THR A 43 -6.49 11.33 0.61
CA THR A 43 -5.76 12.02 -0.46
C THR A 43 -6.06 11.33 -1.79
N ASP A 44 -5.55 11.87 -2.90
CA ASP A 44 -5.40 11.08 -4.13
C ASP A 44 -4.30 10.02 -3.96
N PHE A 45 -4.19 9.09 -4.91
CA PHE A 45 -3.04 8.18 -5.02
C PHE A 45 -1.74 8.98 -5.25
N ASP A 46 -0.62 8.38 -4.84
CA ASP A 46 0.72 8.95 -4.95
C ASP A 46 0.89 10.32 -4.25
N ASP A 47 0.03 10.62 -3.27
CA ASP A 47 0.22 11.74 -2.37
C ASP A 47 1.22 11.36 -1.28
N PHE A 48 2.43 11.91 -1.35
CA PHE A 48 3.51 11.59 -0.42
C PHE A 48 3.58 12.55 0.78
N THR A 49 2.41 12.91 1.32
CA THR A 49 2.30 13.75 2.52
C THR A 49 1.79 12.95 3.73
N PRO A 50 1.92 13.48 4.96
CA PRO A 50 1.35 12.84 6.14
C PRO A 50 -0.17 12.60 6.09
N ALA A 51 -0.89 13.25 5.17
CA ALA A 51 -2.32 13.02 4.99
C ALA A 51 -2.61 11.64 4.37
N ALA A 52 -1.66 11.06 3.63
CA ALA A 52 -1.80 9.78 2.96
C ALA A 52 -1.60 8.56 3.87
N MET A 53 -1.25 8.78 5.14
CA MET A 53 -0.98 7.69 6.07
C MET A 53 -2.21 6.79 6.29
N TRP A 54 -1.92 5.51 6.55
CA TRP A 54 -2.90 4.47 6.85
C TRP A 54 -3.93 4.84 7.94
N HIS A 55 -3.52 5.69 8.89
CA HIS A 55 -4.41 6.20 9.92
C HIS A 55 -4.84 7.63 9.61
N TYR A 56 -6.09 7.78 9.18
CA TYR A 56 -6.68 9.08 8.90
C TYR A 56 -6.81 9.96 10.15
N ARG A 57 -6.14 11.11 10.13
CA ARG A 57 -6.14 12.13 11.20
C ARG A 57 -7.01 13.34 10.91
N GLY A 58 -7.66 13.41 9.76
CA GLY A 58 -8.55 14.52 9.42
C GLY A 58 -9.90 14.45 10.13
N ALA A 59 -10.68 15.52 9.95
CA ALA A 59 -11.95 15.72 10.64
C ALA A 59 -13.16 15.13 9.92
N ASP A 60 -13.04 14.74 8.64
CA ASP A 60 -14.19 14.27 7.85
C ASP A 60 -14.58 12.83 8.24
N PRO A 61 -15.77 12.61 8.83
CA PRO A 61 -16.22 11.28 9.22
C PRO A 61 -16.52 10.36 8.03
N ALA A 62 -16.86 10.89 6.85
CA ALA A 62 -17.12 10.10 5.66
C ALA A 62 -15.82 9.47 5.15
N ILE A 63 -14.74 10.26 5.04
CA ILE A 63 -13.40 9.76 4.67
C ILE A 63 -12.95 8.66 5.63
N ARG A 64 -13.12 8.88 6.94
CA ARG A 64 -12.78 7.88 7.96
C ARG A 64 -13.54 6.56 7.73
N SER A 65 -14.82 6.66 7.40
CA SER A 65 -15.69 5.50 7.19
C SER A 65 -15.36 4.74 5.89
N HIS A 66 -15.12 5.46 4.79
CA HIS A 66 -14.70 4.86 3.52
C HIS A 66 -13.34 4.16 3.64
N LEU A 67 -12.36 4.82 4.27
CA LEU A 67 -11.05 4.23 4.48
C LEU A 67 -11.17 2.97 5.34
N HIS A 68 -11.94 3.01 6.42
CA HIS A 68 -12.15 1.84 7.27
C HIS A 68 -12.81 0.68 6.52
N LEU A 69 -13.80 0.96 5.67
CA LEU A 69 -14.44 -0.03 4.82
C LEU A 69 -13.45 -0.70 3.87
N LEU A 70 -12.62 0.10 3.19
CA LEU A 70 -11.57 -0.41 2.31
C LEU A 70 -10.59 -1.31 3.08
N GLN A 71 -10.13 -0.87 4.25
CA GLN A 71 -9.20 -1.62 5.09
C GLN A 71 -9.77 -2.97 5.53
N ILE A 72 -11.05 -3.02 5.92
CA ILE A 72 -11.73 -4.27 6.27
C ILE A 72 -11.86 -5.16 5.04
N ALA A 73 -12.34 -4.64 3.92
CA ALA A 73 -12.54 -5.42 2.70
C ALA A 73 -11.24 -6.07 2.22
N MET A 74 -10.14 -5.30 2.21
CA MET A 74 -8.82 -5.81 1.81
C MET A 74 -8.25 -6.81 2.83
N ARG A 75 -8.43 -6.56 4.14
CA ARG A 75 -8.05 -7.53 5.19
C ARG A 75 -8.78 -8.86 5.01
N ASP A 76 -10.09 -8.82 4.81
CA ASP A 76 -10.92 -10.01 4.66
C ASP A 76 -10.62 -10.76 3.35
N ALA A 77 -10.09 -10.05 2.35
CA ALA A 77 -9.54 -10.62 1.12
C ALA A 77 -8.09 -11.16 1.27
N GLY A 78 -7.48 -11.08 2.46
CA GLY A 78 -6.15 -11.62 2.73
C GLY A 78 -4.99 -10.68 2.43
N PHE A 79 -5.24 -9.37 2.42
CA PHE A 79 -4.21 -8.33 2.27
C PHE A 79 -3.95 -7.58 3.57
N TYR A 80 -2.78 -6.94 3.67
CA TYR A 80 -2.44 -5.97 4.71
C TYR A 80 -1.91 -4.67 4.09
N GLY A 81 -2.08 -3.57 4.81
CA GLY A 81 -1.74 -2.24 4.32
C GLY A 81 -0.32 -1.78 4.61
N LEU A 82 0.14 -0.79 3.85
CA LEU A 82 1.37 -0.03 4.14
C LEU A 82 1.05 1.20 5.01
N ARG A 83 1.87 1.45 6.04
CA ARG A 83 1.63 2.55 7.00
C ARG A 83 1.62 3.95 6.35
N ALA A 84 2.47 4.15 5.34
CA ALA A 84 2.66 5.44 4.69
C ALA A 84 1.63 5.73 3.58
N GLU A 85 0.94 4.70 3.08
CA GLU A 85 0.09 4.78 1.89
C GLU A 85 -1.23 4.08 2.16
N TRP A 86 -2.31 4.84 2.35
CA TRP A 86 -3.63 4.29 2.69
C TRP A 86 -4.20 3.36 1.61
N TRP A 87 -3.73 3.51 0.37
CA TRP A 87 -4.20 2.77 -0.80
C TRP A 87 -3.41 1.50 -1.09
N HIS A 88 -2.24 1.29 -0.49
CA HIS A 88 -1.33 0.21 -0.84
C HIS A 88 -1.57 -1.04 0.00
N PHE A 89 -1.73 -2.18 -0.66
CA PHE A 89 -2.04 -3.46 -0.03
C PHE A 89 -1.17 -4.59 -0.55
N VAL A 90 -0.68 -5.44 0.34
CA VAL A 90 0.16 -6.61 0.02
C VAL A 90 -0.55 -7.88 0.51
N ILE A 91 -0.56 -8.94 -0.29
CA ILE A 91 -1.15 -10.23 0.11
C ILE A 91 -0.33 -10.84 1.27
N VAL A 92 -0.98 -11.32 2.33
CA VAL A 92 -0.32 -11.76 3.59
C VAL A 92 0.79 -12.80 3.37
N ASN A 93 0.61 -13.69 2.39
CA ASN A 93 1.55 -14.76 2.08
C ASN A 93 2.43 -14.45 0.86
N TRP A 94 2.74 -13.18 0.61
CA TRP A 94 3.51 -12.76 -0.56
C TRP A 94 4.85 -13.49 -0.71
N GLN A 95 5.48 -13.86 0.41
CA GLN A 95 6.79 -14.51 0.44
C GLN A 95 6.83 -15.81 -0.36
N LYS A 96 5.71 -16.55 -0.44
CA LYS A 96 5.65 -17.83 -1.17
C LYS A 96 5.71 -17.67 -2.69
N TYR A 97 5.52 -16.45 -3.18
CA TYR A 97 5.50 -16.15 -4.61
C TYR A 97 6.83 -15.58 -5.12
N LEU A 98 7.80 -15.30 -4.23
CA LEU A 98 9.13 -14.85 -4.62
C LEU A 98 10.11 -16.02 -4.69
N PRO A 99 11.06 -15.99 -5.66
CA PRO A 99 12.22 -16.87 -5.62
C PRO A 99 13.00 -16.71 -4.31
N PRO A 100 13.66 -17.77 -3.78
CA PRO A 100 14.34 -17.72 -2.48
C PRO A 100 15.37 -16.59 -2.33
N GLU A 101 16.14 -16.30 -3.39
CA GLU A 101 17.15 -15.24 -3.38
C GLU A 101 16.53 -13.84 -3.30
N GLU A 102 15.37 -13.66 -3.94
CA GLU A 102 14.61 -12.40 -3.91
C GLU A 102 13.91 -12.21 -2.57
N LEU A 103 13.33 -13.29 -2.02
CA LEU A 103 12.75 -13.27 -0.70
C LEU A 103 13.79 -12.85 0.35
N LYS A 104 15.01 -13.40 0.29
CA LYS A 104 16.10 -13.01 1.18
C LYS A 104 16.45 -11.52 1.05
N ARG A 105 16.51 -11.01 -0.17
CA ARG A 105 16.75 -9.58 -0.44
C ARG A 105 15.61 -8.68 0.06
N ALA A 106 14.36 -9.10 -0.15
CA ALA A 106 13.17 -8.38 0.33
C ALA A 106 13.14 -8.29 1.86
N LEU A 107 13.34 -9.41 2.55
CA LEU A 107 13.34 -9.48 4.01
C LEU A 107 14.43 -8.58 4.63
N GLN A 108 15.63 -8.57 4.02
CA GLN A 108 16.71 -7.67 4.41
C GLN A 108 16.34 -6.19 4.24
N ALA A 109 15.69 -5.83 3.14
CA ALA A 109 15.25 -4.46 2.88
C ALA A 109 14.12 -4.02 3.83
N PHE A 110 13.20 -4.91 4.18
CA PHE A 110 12.07 -4.64 5.09
C PHE A 110 12.44 -4.76 6.57
N GLY A 111 13.69 -5.11 6.92
CA GLY A 111 14.12 -5.28 8.31
C GLY A 111 13.45 -6.45 9.05
N MET A 112 12.85 -7.38 8.31
CA MET A 112 12.22 -8.60 8.84
C MET A 112 13.27 -9.71 8.80
N ARG A 113 13.70 -10.20 9.98
CA ARG A 113 14.57 -11.38 10.11
C ARG A 113 13.77 -12.65 10.25
#